data_AF-A0A7C3VDA9-F1
#
_entry.id   AF-A0A7C3VDA9-F1
#
_cell.length_a   1.000
_cell.length_b   1.000
_cell.length_c   1.000
_cell.angle_alpha   90.00
_cell.angle_beta   90.00
_cell.angle_gamma   90.00
#
_symmetry.space_group_name_H-M   'P 1'
#
loop_
_entity.id
_entity.type
_entity.pdbx_description
1 polymer ?
#
loop_
_entity_poly.entity_id
_entity_poly.type
_entity_poly.pdbx_seq_one_letter_code
_entity_poly.pdbx_strand_id
1 'polypeptide(L)'
;MSGNDACVEGAIAAGCRFFAGYPITPANEIAERMAHRMFEVDGVFIQMEDEIASICAVIGASWTGLKAMTATSGPGFSLMQEGIGYAIATETPCVIVNVQRIGPSTGSIFSQQGDVMQARWGSHGGIYEN
;
A
#
# COMPACT_ATOMS: atom_id res chain seq x y z
N MET A 1 -4.98 11.87 -17.26
CA MET A 1 -4.27 11.23 -16.14
C MET A 1 -5.27 11.09 -15.01
N SER A 2 -5.58 9.86 -14.60
CA SER A 2 -6.42 9.60 -13.41
C SER A 2 -5.62 9.85 -12.13
N GLY A 3 -6.28 9.85 -10.97
CA GLY A 3 -5.58 9.92 -9.67
C GLY A 3 -4.68 8.71 -9.42
N ASN A 4 -5.12 7.54 -9.86
CA ASN A 4 -4.35 6.30 -9.79
C ASN A 4 -3.10 6.39 -10.68
N ASP A 5 -3.22 6.88 -11.91
CA ASP A 5 -2.07 7.13 -12.80
C ASP A 5 -1.07 8.08 -12.15
N ALA A 6 -1.55 9.22 -11.63
CA ALA A 6 -0.69 10.23 -11.02
C ALA A 6 0.07 9.68 -9.80
N CYS A 7 -0.56 8.81 -9.01
CA CYS A 7 0.07 8.12 -7.89
C CYS A 7 1.23 7.23 -8.35
N VAL A 8 1.03 6.48 -9.44
CA VAL A 8 2.06 5.61 -10.02
C VAL A 8 3.23 6.42 -10.55
N GLU A 9 2.94 7.43 -11.39
CA GLU A 9 3.97 8.28 -11.97
C GLU A 9 4.77 9.02 -10.90
N GLY A 10 4.10 9.51 -9.85
CA GLY A 10 4.74 10.14 -8.70
C GLY A 10 5.68 9.20 -7.94
N ALA A 11 5.25 7.97 -7.68
CA ALA A 11 6.07 6.97 -7.01
C ALA A 11 7.31 6.59 -7.83
N ILE A 12 7.14 6.37 -9.14
CA ILE A 12 8.24 6.05 -10.06
C ILE A 12 9.24 7.20 -10.14
N ALA A 13 8.75 8.45 -10.28
CA ALA A 13 9.57 9.65 -10.30
C ALA A 13 10.35 9.85 -8.98
N ALA A 14 9.75 9.49 -7.85
CA ALA A 14 10.40 9.51 -6.53
C ALA A 14 11.45 8.39 -6.35
N GLY A 15 11.57 7.46 -7.32
CA GLY A 15 12.54 6.37 -7.29
C GLY A 15 12.01 5.06 -6.68
N CYS A 16 10.70 4.86 -6.60
CA CYS A 16 10.13 3.56 -6.23
C CYS A 16 10.54 2.49 -7.24
N ARG A 17 11.01 1.34 -6.73
CA ARG A 17 11.51 0.20 -7.53
C ARG A 17 10.97 -1.15 -7.08
N PHE A 18 10.05 -1.17 -6.12
CA PHE A 18 9.39 -2.38 -5.68
C PHE A 18 7.91 -2.12 -5.40
N PHE A 19 7.05 -2.92 -6.01
CA PHE A 19 5.62 -2.95 -5.73
C PHE A 19 5.19 -4.39 -5.44
N ALA A 20 4.49 -4.58 -4.31
CA ALA A 20 3.79 -5.82 -4.02
C ALA A 20 2.35 -5.50 -3.59
N GLY A 21 1.37 -6.18 -4.15
CA GLY A 21 -0.04 -5.89 -3.87
C GLY A 21 -1.00 -7.03 -4.22
N TYR A 22 -2.18 -6.98 -3.61
CA TYR A 22 -3.30 -7.86 -3.89
C TYR A 22 -4.41 -7.09 -4.64
N PRO A 23 -5.04 -7.67 -5.68
CA PRO A 23 -6.09 -6.98 -6.42
C PRO A 23 -7.31 -6.64 -5.56
N ILE A 24 -7.60 -5.34 -5.41
CA ILE A 24 -8.79 -4.81 -4.76
C ILE A 24 -9.28 -3.53 -5.46
N THR A 25 -10.56 -3.48 -5.85
CA THR A 25 -11.19 -2.26 -6.38
C THR A 25 -11.34 -1.22 -5.26
N PRO A 26 -11.02 0.08 -5.45
CA PRO A 26 -10.62 0.76 -6.69
C PRO A 26 -9.09 0.91 -6.91
N ALA A 27 -8.25 0.17 -6.19
CA ALA A 27 -6.78 0.24 -6.29
C ALA A 27 -6.19 -0.59 -7.44
N ASN A 28 -7.00 -1.40 -8.14
CA ASN A 28 -6.54 -2.27 -9.23
C ASN A 28 -5.78 -1.54 -10.34
N GLU A 29 -6.22 -0.34 -10.72
CA GLU A 29 -5.56 0.45 -11.78
C GLU A 29 -4.12 0.82 -11.40
N ILE A 30 -3.84 1.04 -10.10
CA ILE A 30 -2.47 1.28 -9.62
C ILE A 30 -1.63 0.02 -9.82
N ALA A 31 -2.14 -1.15 -9.43
CA ALA A 31 -1.42 -2.41 -9.57
C ALA A 31 -1.17 -2.75 -11.05
N GLU A 32 -2.18 -2.60 -11.92
CA GLU A 32 -2.06 -2.82 -13.36
C GLU A 32 -0.99 -1.91 -13.98
N ARG A 33 -1.04 -0.61 -13.67
CA ARG A 33 -0.06 0.35 -14.17
C ARG A 33 1.34 0.07 -13.61
N MET A 34 1.47 -0.31 -12.35
CA MET A 34 2.76 -0.70 -11.75
C MET A 34 3.35 -1.95 -12.41
N ALA A 35 2.53 -2.94 -12.77
CA ALA A 35 2.99 -4.13 -13.47
C ALA A 35 3.70 -3.78 -14.79
N HIS A 36 3.18 -2.79 -15.52
CA HIS A 36 3.83 -2.27 -16.72
C HIS A 36 5.05 -1.40 -16.40
N ARG A 37 4.89 -0.43 -15.49
CA ARG A 37 5.93 0.59 -15.22
C ARG A 37 7.16 0.04 -14.52
N MET A 38 7.03 -0.96 -13.66
CA MET A 38 8.17 -1.57 -12.99
C MET A 38 9.15 -2.18 -14.01
N PHE A 39 8.65 -2.82 -15.07
CA PHE A 39 9.51 -3.36 -16.13
C PHE A 39 10.31 -2.25 -16.84
N GLU A 40 9.72 -1.09 -17.08
CA GLU A 40 10.39 0.03 -17.78
C GLU A 40 11.48 0.72 -16.94
N VAL A 41 11.48 0.53 -15.62
CA VAL A 41 12.42 1.20 -14.70
C VAL A 41 13.33 0.23 -13.96
N ASP A 42 13.45 -1.01 -14.45
CA ASP A 42 14.21 -2.10 -13.83
C ASP A 42 13.79 -2.35 -12.36
N GLY A 43 12.49 -2.17 -12.08
CA GLY A 43 11.86 -2.44 -10.79
C GLY A 43 11.22 -3.83 -10.74
N VAL A 44 10.68 -4.15 -9.57
CA VAL A 44 10.02 -5.43 -9.31
C VAL A 44 8.54 -5.20 -9.02
N PHE A 45 7.68 -5.96 -9.71
CA PHE A 45 6.25 -6.07 -9.42
C PHE A 45 5.94 -7.50 -9.00
N ILE A 46 5.20 -7.66 -7.90
CA ILE A 46 4.71 -8.96 -7.45
C ILE A 46 3.23 -8.85 -7.08
N GLN A 47 2.38 -9.67 -7.72
CA GLN A 47 1.03 -9.88 -7.23
C GLN A 47 1.08 -10.91 -6.10
N MET A 48 0.73 -10.47 -4.90
CA MET A 48 0.73 -11.34 -3.73
C MET A 48 -0.60 -12.08 -3.59
N GLU A 49 -0.62 -13.09 -2.73
CA GLU A 49 -1.78 -13.91 -2.41
C GLU A 49 -2.84 -13.16 -1.61
N ASP A 50 -2.42 -12.19 -0.79
CA ASP A 50 -3.29 -11.35 0.02
C ASP A 50 -2.56 -10.04 0.46
N GLU A 51 -3.27 -9.18 1.18
CA GLU A 51 -2.73 -7.93 1.70
C GLU A 51 -1.69 -8.10 2.82
N ILE A 52 -1.72 -9.22 3.57
CA ILE A 52 -0.73 -9.51 4.62
C ILE A 52 0.62 -9.79 3.98
N ALA A 53 0.65 -10.67 2.98
CA ALA A 53 1.83 -10.97 2.20
C ALA A 53 2.34 -9.75 1.43
N SER A 54 1.43 -8.89 0.93
CA SER A 54 1.77 -7.61 0.30
C SER A 54 2.58 -6.69 1.21
N ILE A 55 2.11 -6.43 2.44
CA ILE A 55 2.84 -5.55 3.35
C ILE A 55 4.16 -6.17 3.83
N CYS A 56 4.18 -7.49 4.09
CA CYS A 56 5.40 -8.20 4.46
C CYS A 56 6.48 -8.13 3.36
N ALA A 57 6.08 -8.31 2.09
CA ALA A 57 7.00 -8.19 0.96
C ALA A 57 7.54 -6.77 0.79
N VAL A 58 6.70 -5.74 0.98
CA VAL A 58 7.11 -4.32 0.94
C VAL A 58 8.13 -4.01 2.04
N ILE A 59 7.89 -4.48 3.26
CA ILE A 59 8.83 -4.32 4.40
C ILE A 59 10.16 -4.99 4.07
N GLY A 60 10.13 -6.24 3.60
CA GLY A 60 11.34 -6.97 3.22
C GLY A 60 12.12 -6.28 2.09
N ALA A 61 11.43 -5.75 1.08
CA ALA A 61 12.06 -4.98 0.01
C ALA A 61 12.66 -3.65 0.49
N SER A 62 12.04 -2.99 1.47
CA SER A 62 12.62 -1.80 2.07
C SER A 62 13.96 -2.10 2.75
N TRP A 63 14.12 -3.26 3.40
CA TRP A 63 15.37 -3.63 4.06
C TRP A 63 16.52 -3.91 3.09
N THR A 64 16.24 -4.17 1.81
CA THR A 64 17.27 -4.29 0.78
C THR A 64 17.72 -2.92 0.24
N GLY A 65 17.13 -1.83 0.74
CA GLY A 65 17.43 -0.45 0.33
C GLY A 65 16.56 0.08 -0.81
N LEU A 66 15.54 -0.68 -1.24
CA LEU A 66 14.60 -0.22 -2.26
C LEU A 66 13.51 0.68 -1.66
N LYS A 67 13.10 1.70 -2.41
CA LYS A 67 11.84 2.39 -2.13
C LYS A 67 10.68 1.50 -2.56
N ALA A 68 9.95 0.98 -1.59
CA ALA A 68 8.89 0.00 -1.76
C ALA A 68 7.51 0.58 -1.44
N MET A 69 6.49 0.12 -2.17
CA MET A 69 5.11 0.52 -1.91
C MET A 69 4.09 -0.57 -2.20
N THR A 70 2.87 -0.40 -1.67
CA THR A 70 1.68 -1.19 -2.01
C THR A 70 0.48 -0.26 -2.23
N ALA A 71 -0.60 -0.79 -2.80
CA ALA A 71 -1.87 -0.10 -2.95
C ALA A 71 -3.02 -1.03 -2.55
N THR A 72 -3.99 -0.49 -1.81
CA THR A 72 -5.12 -1.24 -1.26
C THR A 72 -6.33 -0.33 -1.04
N SER A 73 -7.38 -0.86 -0.41
CA SER A 73 -8.57 -0.13 0.06
C SER A 73 -8.96 -0.63 1.46
N GLY A 74 -9.98 -0.05 2.09
CA GLY A 74 -10.35 -0.29 3.50
C GLY A 74 -10.25 -1.74 4.02
N PRO A 75 -10.82 -2.76 3.35
CA PRO A 75 -10.69 -4.15 3.78
C PRO A 75 -9.24 -4.64 3.84
N GLY A 76 -8.48 -4.41 2.78
CA GLY A 76 -7.07 -4.79 2.72
C GLY A 76 -6.19 -3.96 3.64
N PHE A 77 -6.48 -2.66 3.79
CA PHE A 77 -5.84 -1.80 4.77
C PHE A 77 -6.05 -2.30 6.21
N SER A 78 -7.19 -2.95 6.48
CA SER A 78 -7.46 -3.60 7.77
C SER A 78 -6.58 -4.83 8.01
N LEU A 79 -6.34 -5.62 6.96
CA LEU A 79 -5.44 -6.78 7.04
C LEU A 79 -3.97 -6.38 7.21
N MET A 80 -3.56 -5.22 6.70
CA MET A 80 -2.20 -4.73 6.81
C MET A 80 -1.82 -4.17 8.20
N GLN A 81 -2.76 -4.00 9.14
CA GLN A 81 -2.51 -3.26 10.39
C GLN A 81 -1.39 -3.84 11.26
N GLU A 82 -1.26 -5.17 11.30
CA GLU A 82 -0.15 -5.83 12.01
C GLU A 82 1.20 -5.51 11.34
N GLY A 83 1.27 -5.61 10.02
CA GLY A 83 2.45 -5.25 9.23
C GLY A 83 2.83 -3.78 9.37
N ILE A 84 1.84 -2.87 9.41
CA ILE A 84 2.06 -1.44 9.68
C ILE A 84 2.68 -1.23 11.06
N GLY A 85 2.14 -1.89 12.10
CA GLY A 85 2.71 -1.85 13.45
C GLY A 85 4.15 -2.37 13.48
N TYR A 86 4.44 -3.44 12.74
CA TYR A 86 5.78 -3.99 12.62
C TYR A 86 6.75 -3.05 11.88
N ALA A 87 6.31 -2.41 10.79
CA ALA A 87 7.08 -1.40 10.07
C ALA A 87 7.43 -0.20 10.97
N ILE A 88 6.48 0.26 11.80
CA ILE A 88 6.72 1.31 12.81
C ILE A 88 7.77 0.84 13.83
N ALA A 89 7.60 -0.34 14.41
CA ALA A 89 8.51 -0.87 15.43
C ALA A 89 9.95 -1.07 14.94
N THR A 90 10.13 -1.28 13.63
CA THR A 90 11.42 -1.51 12.98
C THR A 90 11.96 -0.29 12.25
N GLU A 91 11.27 0.86 12.35
CA GLU A 91 11.59 2.09 11.62
C GLU A 91 11.74 1.89 10.10
N THR A 92 10.93 0.98 9.54
CA THR A 92 11.00 0.58 8.13
C THR A 92 10.24 1.56 7.23
N PRO A 93 10.90 2.23 6.27
CA PRO A 93 10.22 3.16 5.36
C PRO A 93 9.42 2.42 4.28
N CYS A 94 8.12 2.65 4.22
CA CYS A 94 7.26 2.15 3.15
C CYS A 94 6.10 3.11 2.85
N VAL A 95 5.54 3.01 1.63
CA VAL A 95 4.33 3.76 1.24
C VAL A 95 3.17 2.81 1.03
N ILE A 96 2.03 3.11 1.65
CA ILE A 96 0.77 2.36 1.49
C ILE A 96 -0.27 3.32 0.93
N VAL A 97 -0.75 3.06 -0.28
CA VAL A 97 -1.81 3.86 -0.90
C VAL A 97 -3.16 3.26 -0.52
N ASN A 98 -3.89 3.92 0.38
CA ASN A 98 -5.27 3.56 0.69
C ASN A 98 -6.24 4.33 -0.22
N VAL A 99 -6.71 3.68 -1.30
CA VAL A 99 -7.74 4.24 -2.17
C VAL A 99 -9.11 3.97 -1.54
N GLN A 100 -9.57 4.95 -0.76
CA GLN A 100 -10.76 4.81 0.09
C GLN A 100 -12.04 4.60 -0.72
N ARG A 101 -12.82 3.62 -0.29
CA ARG A 101 -14.16 3.30 -0.82
C ARG A 101 -15.16 3.18 0.34
N ILE A 102 -16.44 3.08 0.02
CA ILE A 102 -17.49 2.94 1.04
C ILE A 102 -17.25 1.69 1.88
N GLY A 103 -17.26 1.84 3.21
CA GLY A 103 -17.29 0.77 4.21
C GLY A 103 -18.57 0.82 5.06
N PRO A 104 -18.66 0.09 6.20
CA PRO A 104 -17.68 -0.84 6.75
C PRO A 104 -17.67 -2.21 6.03
N SER A 105 -16.69 -3.06 6.36
CA SER A 105 -16.52 -4.39 5.76
C SER A 105 -16.37 -4.29 4.23
N THR A 106 -16.96 -5.20 3.45
CA THR A 106 -16.92 -5.17 1.98
C THR A 106 -17.37 -3.83 1.41
N GLY A 107 -18.42 -3.25 2.02
CA GLY A 107 -19.00 -1.98 1.62
C GLY A 107 -19.35 -1.90 0.13
N SER A 108 -19.01 -0.80 -0.54
CA SER A 108 -19.27 -0.58 -1.96
C SER A 108 -18.07 0.02 -2.67
N ILE A 109 -18.02 -0.07 -4.00
CA ILE A 109 -16.91 0.43 -4.83
C ILE A 109 -16.92 1.96 -5.02
N PHE A 110 -17.99 2.64 -4.58
CA PHE A 110 -18.07 4.09 -4.64
C PHE A 110 -17.15 4.75 -3.62
N SER A 111 -16.74 5.98 -3.90
CA SER A 111 -15.80 6.74 -3.06
C SER A 111 -16.40 7.10 -1.71
N GLN A 112 -15.58 7.01 -0.66
CA GLN A 112 -15.84 7.59 0.67
C GLN A 112 -14.50 8.07 1.27
N GLN A 113 -14.56 8.80 2.39
CA GLN A 113 -13.40 9.28 3.14
C GLN A 113 -13.43 8.79 4.61
N GLY A 114 -13.88 7.55 4.84
CA GLY A 114 -14.16 7.00 6.17
C GLY A 114 -12.94 6.44 6.92
N ASP A 115 -11.83 6.18 6.23
CA ASP A 115 -10.72 5.39 6.78
C ASP A 115 -9.71 6.25 7.55
N VAL A 116 -9.96 7.56 7.71
CA VAL A 116 -9.04 8.51 8.37
C VAL A 116 -8.68 8.07 9.78
N MET A 117 -9.66 7.59 10.55
CA MET A 117 -9.42 7.12 11.92
C MET A 117 -8.54 5.86 11.93
N GLN A 118 -8.78 4.92 11.00
CA GLN A 118 -7.98 3.70 10.89
C GLN A 118 -6.56 4.01 10.40
N ALA A 119 -6.39 4.97 9.49
CA ALA A 119 -5.07 5.38 9.01
C ALA A 119 -4.21 5.99 10.13
N ARG A 120 -4.84 6.65 11.11
CA ARG A 120 -4.14 7.30 12.21
C ARG A 120 -3.94 6.41 13.43
N TRP A 121 -4.89 5.53 13.73
CA TRP A 121 -4.93 4.76 14.98
C TRP A 121 -5.19 3.26 14.79
N GLY A 122 -5.02 2.72 13.58
CA GLY A 122 -5.42 1.35 13.25
C GLY A 122 -4.53 0.26 13.83
N SER A 123 -3.22 0.46 13.92
CA SER A 123 -2.29 -0.53 14.46
C SER A 123 -2.35 -0.54 15.99
N HIS A 124 -2.33 -1.74 16.59
CA HIS A 124 -2.24 -1.87 18.04
C HIS A 124 -0.84 -1.49 18.57
N GLY A 125 -0.76 -1.25 19.87
CA GLY A 125 0.47 -0.78 20.53
C GLY A 125 0.53 0.74 20.63
N GLY A 126 1.49 1.24 21.41
CA GLY A 126 1.74 2.68 21.57
C GLY A 126 2.97 3.09 20.79
N ILE A 127 2.88 4.22 20.09
CA ILE A 127 4.05 5.02 19.75
C ILE A 127 4.64 5.57 21.05
N TYR A 128 5.97 5.63 21.15
CA TYR A 128 6.68 6.35 22.19
C TYR A 128 6.16 7.80 22.22
N GLU A 129 5.20 8.10 23.08
CA GLU A 129 4.82 9.46 23.45
C GLU A 129 5.93 9.99 24.37
N ASN A 130 6.99 10.52 23.78
CA ASN A 130 7.88 11.49 24.42
C ASN A 130 7.82 12.80 23.65
#